data_AF-A0A7X9E8W8-F1
#
_entry.id   AF-A0A7X9E8W8-F1
#
_cell.length_a   1.000
_cell.length_b   1.000
_cell.length_c   1.000
_cell.angle_alpha   90.00
_cell.angle_beta   90.00
_cell.angle_gamma   90.00
#
_symmetry.space_group_name_H-M   'P 1'
#
loop_
_entity.id
_entity.type
_entity.pdbx_description
1 polymer ?
#
loop_
_entity_poly.entity_id
_entity_poly.type
_entity_poly.pdbx_seq_one_letter_code
_entity_poly.pdbx_strand_id
1 'polypeptide(L)'
;MGKKSFVGAVKGKNADIIELVEREVPDVSKEVKDDLVKKLVEEKKCGDAGVGEVNPYRARAEMLREKYSNMTPSERSARLQQLAEENAYRRLQEMENSIPGAHFLEKHGAQTTLQSQLDRVQFGINPTTKVVETWPNGNIKYPSSGTRFLNYRDQLNAIQRAQQILKNTGNKTMAESLINFNYIIGSGYKRNPLQYGESYSAQVWFNNSNQPITAFPKWGE
;
A
#
# COMPACT_ATOMS: atom_id res chain seq x y z
N MET A 1 24.97 -45.38 40.88
CA MET A 1 23.78 -44.56 40.57
C MET A 1 24.23 -43.22 40.00
N GLY A 2 24.26 -43.08 38.67
CA GLY A 2 24.64 -41.84 37.99
C GLY A 2 23.41 -41.21 37.34
N LYS A 3 22.99 -40.05 37.85
CA LYS A 3 21.93 -39.22 37.24
C LYS A 3 22.43 -38.70 35.89
N LYS A 4 22.00 -39.32 34.79
CA LYS A 4 22.18 -38.72 33.45
C LYS A 4 21.33 -37.46 33.39
N SER A 5 21.97 -36.33 33.11
CA SER A 5 21.37 -35.01 33.04
C SER A 5 20.32 -34.95 31.92
N PHE A 6 19.13 -34.49 32.27
CA PHE A 6 17.98 -34.33 31.38
C PHE A 6 18.21 -33.27 30.28
N VAL A 7 19.32 -32.54 30.33
CA VAL A 7 19.65 -31.40 29.47
C VAL A 7 20.19 -31.84 28.10
N GLY A 8 20.77 -33.04 27.99
CA GLY A 8 21.35 -33.54 26.73
C GLY A 8 20.33 -33.99 25.68
N ALA A 9 19.10 -34.34 26.09
CA ALA A 9 18.11 -34.97 25.22
C ALA A 9 17.21 -33.99 24.45
N VAL A 10 17.20 -32.69 24.81
CA VAL A 10 16.34 -31.68 24.18
C VAL A 10 16.97 -31.08 22.91
N LYS A 11 18.32 -31.07 22.81
CA LYS A 11 19.02 -30.53 21.63
C LYS A 11 18.79 -31.33 20.34
N GLY A 12 18.45 -32.61 20.43
CA GLY A 12 18.24 -33.46 19.24
C GLY A 12 16.88 -33.30 18.56
N LYS A 13 15.84 -32.80 19.25
CA LYS A 13 14.46 -32.81 18.71
C LYS A 13 14.07 -31.56 17.91
N ASN A 14 14.86 -30.49 18.01
CA ASN A 14 14.58 -29.18 17.39
C ASN A 14 15.74 -28.66 16.53
N ALA A 15 16.68 -29.53 16.16
CA ALA A 15 17.86 -29.15 15.36
C ALA A 15 17.45 -28.45 14.05
N ASP A 16 16.42 -28.96 13.38
CA ASP A 16 15.88 -28.39 12.13
C ASP A 16 15.34 -26.96 12.29
N ILE A 17 14.75 -26.63 13.45
CA ILE A 17 14.24 -25.27 13.73
C ILE A 17 15.39 -24.31 13.99
N ILE A 18 16.42 -24.77 14.71
CA ILE A 18 17.62 -23.99 14.97
C ILE A 18 18.34 -23.70 13.66
N GLU A 19 18.50 -24.70 12.79
CA GLU A 19 19.10 -24.54 11.47
C GLU A 19 18.30 -23.59 10.57
N LEU A 20 16.96 -23.67 10.60
CA LEU A 20 16.08 -22.76 9.87
C LEU A 20 16.25 -21.31 10.34
N VAL A 21 16.27 -21.06 11.65
CA VAL A 21 16.43 -19.71 12.20
C VAL A 21 17.80 -19.14 11.84
N GLU A 22 18.87 -19.93 11.93
CA GLU A 22 20.21 -19.48 11.52
C GLU A 22 20.31 -19.18 10.03
N ARG A 23 19.57 -19.90 9.18
CA ARG A 23 19.55 -19.66 7.73
C ARG A 23 18.75 -18.43 7.34
N GLU A 24 17.57 -18.24 7.92
CA GLU A 24 16.63 -17.19 7.49
C GLU A 24 16.92 -15.82 8.11
N VAL A 25 17.55 -15.79 9.30
CA VAL A 25 17.86 -14.53 10.01
C VAL A 25 19.29 -14.52 10.57
N PRO A 26 20.33 -14.63 9.72
CA PRO A 26 21.72 -14.80 10.16
C PRO A 26 22.27 -13.60 10.96
N ASP A 27 21.82 -12.38 10.66
CA ASP A 27 22.39 -11.13 11.20
C ASP A 27 21.68 -10.60 12.46
N VAL A 28 20.84 -11.43 13.08
CA VAL A 28 20.06 -11.07 14.27
C VAL A 28 20.79 -11.51 15.55
N SER A 29 20.64 -10.75 16.65
CA SER A 29 21.29 -11.07 17.92
C SER A 29 20.87 -12.45 18.45
N LYS A 30 21.78 -13.09 19.19
CA LYS A 30 21.57 -14.42 19.73
C LYS A 30 20.33 -14.49 20.64
N GLU A 31 20.06 -13.46 21.45
CA GLU A 31 18.88 -13.47 22.32
C GLU A 31 17.57 -13.50 21.53
N VAL A 32 17.53 -12.78 20.39
CA VAL A 32 16.33 -12.74 19.54
C VAL A 32 16.16 -14.05 18.77
N LYS A 33 17.26 -14.66 18.31
CA LYS A 33 17.24 -16.00 17.71
C LYS A 33 16.75 -17.06 18.70
N ASP A 34 17.23 -17.02 19.94
CA ASP A 34 16.81 -17.95 21.00
C ASP A 34 15.32 -17.79 21.35
N ASP A 35 14.80 -16.55 21.38
CA ASP A 35 13.36 -16.29 21.58
C ASP A 35 12.51 -16.76 20.39
N LEU A 36 13.01 -16.60 19.16
CA LEU A 36 12.37 -17.13 17.95
C LEU A 36 12.28 -18.66 17.97
N VAL A 37 13.40 -19.33 18.28
CA VAL A 37 13.45 -20.79 18.40
C VAL A 37 12.48 -21.25 19.48
N LYS A 38 12.43 -20.58 20.63
CA LYS A 38 11.50 -20.92 21.71
C LYS A 38 10.03 -20.81 21.26
N LYS A 39 9.64 -19.72 20.60
CA LYS A 39 8.29 -19.53 20.05
C LYS A 39 7.93 -20.60 19.03
N LEU A 40 8.82 -20.87 18.07
CA LEU A 40 8.61 -21.89 17.03
C LEU A 40 8.51 -23.32 17.61
N VAL A 41 9.24 -23.60 18.69
CA VAL A 41 9.14 -24.88 19.42
C VAL A 41 7.84 -24.99 20.20
N GLU A 42 7.37 -23.90 20.81
CA GLU A 42 6.06 -23.84 21.50
C GLU A 42 4.90 -24.01 20.50
N GLU A 43 4.98 -23.36 19.33
CA GLU A 43 4.02 -23.55 18.23
C GLU A 43 4.02 -25.00 17.71
N LYS A 44 5.20 -25.62 17.56
CA LYS A 44 5.32 -27.02 17.17
C LYS A 44 4.72 -27.98 18.20
N LYS A 45 4.85 -27.68 19.50
CA LYS A 45 4.25 -28.47 20.59
C LYS A 45 2.73 -28.35 20.64
N CYS A 46 2.17 -27.17 20.34
CA CYS A 46 0.72 -27.01 20.20
C CYS A 46 0.15 -27.74 18.97
N GLY A 47 0.96 -27.99 17.94
CA GLY A 47 0.54 -28.72 16.73
C GLY A 47 0.41 -30.24 16.88
N ASP A 48 1.00 -30.85 17.92
CA ASP A 48 1.03 -32.32 18.11
C ASP A 48 0.00 -32.84 19.14
N ALA A 49 -0.73 -31.94 19.81
CA ALA A 49 -1.87 -32.31 20.65
C ALA A 49 -3.11 -32.51 19.75
N GLY A 50 -3.43 -33.76 19.44
CA GLY A 50 -4.50 -34.12 18.52
C GLY A 50 -5.86 -33.50 18.87
N VAL A 51 -6.45 -32.80 17.90
CA VAL A 51 -7.79 -33.00 17.28
C VAL A 51 -7.94 -31.89 16.24
N GLY A 52 -7.92 -32.25 14.94
CA GLY A 52 -8.80 -31.67 13.93
C GLY A 52 -8.83 -30.16 13.61
N GLU A 53 -8.00 -29.29 14.18
CA GLU A 53 -7.95 -27.89 13.75
C GLU A 53 -6.90 -27.69 12.66
N VAL A 54 -7.36 -27.78 11.40
CA VAL A 54 -6.60 -27.40 10.22
C VAL A 54 -6.18 -25.94 10.42
N ASN A 55 -4.88 -25.69 10.59
CA ASN A 55 -4.36 -24.32 10.63
C ASN A 55 -4.87 -23.57 9.39
N PRO A 56 -5.76 -22.55 9.56
CA PRO A 56 -6.47 -21.94 8.44
C PRO A 56 -5.53 -21.23 7.46
N TYR A 57 -4.33 -20.86 7.93
CA TYR A 57 -3.29 -20.28 7.07
C TYR A 57 -2.55 -21.34 6.24
N ARG A 58 -2.37 -22.56 6.77
CA ARG A 58 -1.76 -23.68 6.03
C ARG A 58 -2.68 -24.16 4.91
N ALA A 59 -3.97 -24.31 5.21
CA ALA A 59 -5.01 -24.63 4.24
C ALA A 59 -5.13 -23.54 3.15
N ARG A 60 -5.10 -22.26 3.52
CA ARG A 60 -5.17 -21.15 2.55
C ARG A 60 -3.95 -21.07 1.64
N ALA A 61 -2.75 -21.25 2.19
CA ALA A 61 -1.52 -21.26 1.38
C ALA A 61 -1.51 -22.42 0.39
N GLU A 62 -1.95 -23.60 0.80
CA GLU A 62 -2.07 -24.78 -0.08
C GLU A 62 -3.14 -24.58 -1.16
N MET A 63 -4.33 -24.08 -0.80
CA MET A 63 -5.37 -23.72 -1.78
C MET A 63 -4.88 -22.69 -2.80
N LEU A 64 -4.09 -21.69 -2.38
CA LEU A 64 -3.52 -20.71 -3.31
C LEU A 64 -2.45 -21.33 -4.21
N ARG A 65 -1.60 -22.23 -3.68
CA ARG A 65 -0.62 -22.96 -4.51
C ARG A 65 -1.30 -23.82 -5.55
N GLU A 66 -2.36 -24.53 -5.19
CA GLU A 66 -3.15 -25.34 -6.11
C GLU A 66 -3.86 -24.48 -7.16
N LYS A 67 -4.55 -23.41 -6.72
CA LYS A 67 -5.26 -22.47 -7.60
C LYS A 67 -4.36 -21.84 -8.68
N TYR A 68 -3.08 -21.62 -8.37
CA TYR A 68 -2.11 -21.02 -9.28
C TYR A 68 -1.04 -22.02 -9.77
N SER A 69 -1.28 -23.33 -9.59
CA SER A 69 -0.31 -24.40 -9.94
C SER A 69 -0.05 -24.50 -11.44
N ASN A 70 -1.03 -24.09 -12.26
CA ASN A 70 -1.01 -24.09 -13.71
C ASN A 70 -0.40 -22.82 -14.34
N MET A 71 -0.01 -21.83 -13.54
CA MET A 71 0.60 -20.59 -14.02
C MET A 71 2.12 -20.63 -13.92
N THR A 72 2.81 -20.12 -14.94
CA THR A 72 4.24 -19.83 -14.90
C THR A 72 4.56 -18.78 -13.82
N PRO A 73 5.81 -18.69 -13.33
CA PRO A 73 6.20 -17.65 -12.39
C PRO A 73 5.89 -16.21 -12.86
N SER A 74 6.00 -15.95 -14.17
CA SER A 74 5.68 -14.63 -14.75
C SER A 74 4.17 -14.35 -14.70
N GLU A 75 3.33 -15.30 -15.12
CA GLU A 75 1.87 -15.15 -15.06
C GLU A 75 1.37 -14.99 -13.62
N ARG A 76 1.95 -15.72 -12.66
CA ARG A 76 1.63 -15.54 -11.23
C ARG A 76 1.97 -14.14 -10.76
N SER A 77 3.13 -13.62 -11.16
CA SER A 77 3.56 -12.27 -10.80
C SER A 77 2.63 -11.21 -11.40
N ALA A 78 2.27 -11.33 -12.67
CA ALA A 78 1.31 -10.45 -13.34
C ALA A 78 -0.07 -10.51 -12.67
N ARG A 79 -0.57 -11.70 -12.31
CA ARG A 79 -1.84 -11.87 -11.61
C ARG A 79 -1.82 -11.24 -10.22
N LEU A 80 -0.72 -11.37 -9.48
CA LEU A 80 -0.56 -10.72 -8.18
C LEU A 80 -0.54 -9.19 -8.30
N GLN A 81 0.15 -8.65 -9.32
CA GLN A 81 0.15 -7.21 -9.60
C GLN A 81 -1.26 -6.71 -9.92
N GLN A 82 -1.98 -7.41 -10.79
CA GLN A 82 -3.37 -7.09 -11.12
C GLN A 82 -4.26 -7.10 -9.87
N LEU A 83 -4.20 -8.16 -9.05
CA LEU A 83 -4.98 -8.25 -7.82
C LEU A 83 -4.64 -7.13 -6.82
N ALA A 84 -3.38 -6.71 -6.77
CA ALA A 84 -2.95 -5.60 -5.93
C ALA A 84 -3.51 -4.25 -6.43
N GLU A 85 -3.56 -4.02 -7.74
CA GLU A 85 -4.20 -2.84 -8.33
C GLU A 85 -5.72 -2.84 -8.11
N GLU A 86 -6.40 -3.96 -8.35
CA GLU A 86 -7.85 -4.11 -8.10
C GLU A 86 -8.19 -3.85 -6.63
N ASN A 87 -7.37 -4.37 -5.71
CA ASN A 87 -7.55 -4.12 -4.28
C ASN A 87 -7.35 -2.65 -3.93
N ALA A 88 -6.30 -2.03 -4.47
CA ALA A 88 -6.01 -0.63 -4.22
C ALA A 88 -7.13 0.29 -4.75
N TYR A 89 -7.62 0.04 -5.96
CA TYR A 89 -8.78 0.73 -6.52
C TYR A 89 -10.00 0.60 -5.61
N ARG A 90 -10.36 -0.62 -5.19
CA ARG A 90 -11.48 -0.86 -4.27
C ARG A 90 -11.32 -0.07 -2.97
N ARG A 91 -10.13 -0.06 -2.37
CA ARG A 91 -9.85 0.69 -1.13
C ARG A 91 -9.98 2.19 -1.30
N LEU A 92 -9.48 2.73 -2.41
CA LEU A 92 -9.64 4.14 -2.74
C LEU A 92 -11.11 4.49 -2.93
N GLN A 93 -11.87 3.65 -3.62
CA GLN A 93 -13.30 3.86 -3.86
C GLN A 93 -14.10 3.81 -2.55
N GLU A 94 -13.85 2.82 -1.70
CA GLU A 94 -14.46 2.70 -0.37
C GLU A 94 -14.17 3.96 0.47
N MET A 95 -12.92 4.42 0.47
CA MET A 95 -12.50 5.61 1.20
C MET A 95 -13.16 6.88 0.66
N GLU A 96 -13.20 7.06 -0.67
CA GLU A 96 -13.75 8.25 -1.32
C GLU A 96 -15.24 8.38 -1.03
N ASN A 97 -15.97 7.27 -1.15
CA ASN A 97 -17.39 7.22 -0.87
C ASN A 97 -17.71 7.50 0.61
N SER A 98 -16.79 7.20 1.52
CA SER A 98 -16.99 7.36 2.96
C SER A 98 -16.70 8.77 3.49
N ILE A 99 -16.02 9.62 2.71
CA ILE A 99 -15.55 10.94 3.14
C ILE A 99 -16.23 12.01 2.29
N PRO A 100 -17.16 12.81 2.85
CA PRO A 100 -17.81 13.88 2.11
C PRO A 100 -16.80 14.85 1.47
N GLY A 101 -16.93 15.05 0.16
CA GLY A 101 -16.06 15.94 -0.62
C GLY A 101 -14.71 15.35 -1.01
N ALA A 102 -14.44 14.08 -0.68
CA ALA A 102 -13.26 13.39 -1.19
C ALA A 102 -13.33 13.18 -2.71
N HIS A 103 -12.18 13.26 -3.39
CA HIS A 103 -12.10 13.19 -4.85
C HIS A 103 -10.72 12.72 -5.35
N PHE A 104 -10.15 11.71 -4.71
CA PHE A 104 -8.87 11.11 -5.11
C PHE A 104 -8.99 10.37 -6.45
N LEU A 105 -9.91 9.42 -6.59
CA LEU A 105 -10.18 8.71 -7.83
C LEU A 105 -10.82 9.63 -8.86
N GLU A 106 -11.86 10.39 -8.47
CA GLU A 106 -12.60 11.25 -9.38
C GLU A 106 -11.69 12.20 -10.19
N LYS A 107 -10.69 12.81 -9.55
CA LYS A 107 -9.83 13.82 -10.20
C LYS A 107 -8.41 13.37 -10.50
N HIS A 108 -7.86 12.42 -9.75
CA HIS A 108 -6.43 12.08 -9.82
C HIS A 108 -6.17 10.59 -10.00
N GLY A 109 -7.22 9.76 -10.04
CA GLY A 109 -7.11 8.31 -10.12
C GLY A 109 -6.47 7.82 -11.41
N ALA A 110 -5.92 6.60 -11.35
CA ALA A 110 -5.23 5.98 -12.48
C ALA A 110 -6.15 5.67 -13.67
N GLN A 111 -7.46 5.64 -13.50
CA GLN A 111 -8.44 5.53 -14.60
C GLN A 111 -8.60 6.82 -15.40
N THR A 112 -8.17 7.97 -14.89
CA THR A 112 -8.22 9.22 -15.65
C THR A 112 -7.20 9.20 -16.79
N THR A 113 -7.35 10.08 -17.78
CA THR A 113 -6.46 10.14 -18.95
C THR A 113 -5.67 11.43 -18.98
N LEU A 114 -4.52 11.45 -19.67
CA LEU A 114 -3.77 12.70 -19.89
C LEU A 114 -4.64 13.77 -20.56
N GLN A 115 -5.45 13.39 -21.55
CA GLN A 115 -6.39 14.32 -22.17
C GLN A 115 -7.37 14.91 -21.15
N SER A 116 -7.95 14.09 -20.27
CA SER A 116 -8.85 14.60 -19.23
C SER A 116 -8.16 15.53 -18.23
N GLN A 117 -6.86 15.33 -17.96
CA GLN A 117 -6.07 16.22 -17.12
C GLN A 117 -5.73 17.54 -17.84
N LEU A 118 -5.51 17.48 -19.16
CA LEU A 118 -5.34 18.65 -20.02
C LEU A 118 -6.60 19.50 -20.05
N ASP A 119 -7.76 18.87 -20.27
CA ASP A 119 -9.06 19.54 -20.27
C ASP A 119 -9.36 20.17 -18.92
N ARG A 120 -8.98 19.49 -17.83
CA ARG A 120 -9.12 20.01 -16.47
C ARG A 120 -8.34 21.30 -16.25
N VAL A 121 -7.09 21.40 -16.69
CA VAL A 121 -6.30 22.64 -16.51
C VAL A 121 -6.71 23.76 -17.45
N GLN A 122 -7.13 23.44 -18.67
CA GLN A 122 -7.47 24.44 -19.68
C GLN A 122 -8.89 24.97 -19.51
N PHE A 123 -9.84 24.10 -19.17
CA PHE A 123 -11.27 24.38 -19.23
C PHE A 123 -11.99 24.18 -17.89
N GLY A 124 -11.30 23.73 -16.84
CA GLY A 124 -11.91 23.44 -15.54
C GLY A 124 -12.84 22.22 -15.57
N ILE A 125 -12.71 21.35 -16.58
CA ILE A 125 -13.56 20.16 -16.74
C ILE A 125 -13.09 19.06 -15.77
N ASN A 126 -14.02 18.53 -14.98
CA ASN A 126 -13.75 17.40 -14.11
C ASN A 126 -13.37 16.13 -14.93
N PRO A 127 -12.26 15.44 -14.61
CA PRO A 127 -11.79 14.32 -15.40
C PRO A 127 -12.77 13.16 -15.53
N THR A 128 -13.60 12.93 -14.51
CA THR A 128 -14.55 11.82 -14.45
C THR A 128 -15.96 12.29 -14.81
N THR A 129 -16.48 13.31 -14.15
CA THR A 129 -17.89 13.73 -14.34
C THR A 129 -18.13 14.56 -15.60
N LYS A 130 -17.06 15.06 -16.22
CA LYS A 130 -17.10 15.93 -17.42
C LYS A 130 -17.80 17.28 -17.21
N VAL A 131 -18.17 17.60 -15.97
CA VAL A 131 -18.77 18.88 -15.60
C VAL A 131 -17.68 19.96 -15.51
N VAL A 132 -17.98 21.17 -16.00
CA VAL A 132 -17.14 22.35 -15.76
C VAL A 132 -17.32 22.79 -14.31
N GLU A 133 -16.24 22.75 -13.53
CA GLU A 133 -16.28 23.12 -12.12
C GLU A 133 -16.27 24.65 -11.97
N THR A 134 -17.18 25.18 -11.16
CA THR A 134 -17.26 26.63 -10.87
C THR A 134 -17.19 26.89 -9.37
N TRP A 135 -16.66 28.05 -9.00
CA TRP A 135 -16.81 28.62 -7.66
C TRP A 135 -18.26 29.08 -7.40
N PRO A 136 -18.66 29.33 -6.14
CA PRO A 136 -20.01 29.83 -5.83
C PRO A 136 -20.37 31.15 -6.52
N ASN A 137 -19.38 31.94 -6.93
CA ASN A 137 -19.56 33.18 -7.70
C ASN A 137 -19.70 32.96 -9.21
N GLY A 138 -19.80 31.71 -9.68
CA GLY A 138 -19.97 31.35 -11.09
C GLY A 138 -18.66 31.29 -11.90
N ASN A 139 -17.52 31.72 -11.35
CA ASN A 139 -16.25 31.68 -12.06
C ASN A 139 -15.73 30.23 -12.20
N ILE A 140 -15.20 29.88 -13.37
CA ILE A 140 -14.61 28.55 -13.61
C ILE A 140 -13.41 28.32 -12.68
N LYS A 141 -13.37 27.13 -12.07
CA LYS A 141 -12.32 26.67 -11.18
C LYS A 141 -11.22 25.98 -11.98
N TYR A 142 -10.24 26.76 -12.38
CA TYR A 142 -9.05 26.23 -13.02
C TYR A 142 -7.99 25.81 -11.97
N PRO A 143 -7.55 24.54 -11.95
CA PRO A 143 -6.43 24.14 -11.10
C PRO A 143 -5.10 24.66 -11.68
N SER A 144 -4.09 24.80 -10.82
CA SER A 144 -2.72 25.12 -11.23
C SER A 144 -2.06 23.99 -12.03
N SER A 145 -2.45 22.74 -11.74
CA SER A 145 -2.04 21.54 -12.47
C SER A 145 -3.13 20.46 -12.50
N GLY A 146 -3.11 19.65 -13.54
CA GLY A 146 -3.95 18.46 -13.73
C GLY A 146 -3.03 17.27 -13.85
N THR A 147 -2.95 16.47 -12.80
CA THR A 147 -2.06 15.31 -12.70
C THR A 147 -2.86 14.08 -12.34
N ARG A 148 -2.41 12.93 -12.83
CA ARG A 148 -2.98 11.62 -12.52
C ARG A 148 -1.90 10.68 -12.02
N PHE A 149 -2.26 9.80 -11.11
CA PHE A 149 -1.42 8.65 -10.80
C PHE A 149 -1.36 7.69 -11.99
N LEU A 150 -0.25 6.98 -12.14
CA LEU A 150 -0.11 5.91 -13.13
C LEU A 150 -0.77 4.61 -12.66
N ASN A 151 -0.84 4.39 -11.35
CA ASN A 151 -1.43 3.19 -10.74
C ASN A 151 -2.13 3.53 -9.41
N TYR A 152 -3.02 2.65 -8.95
CA TYR A 152 -3.81 2.89 -7.74
C TYR A 152 -3.01 2.65 -6.47
N ARG A 153 -2.03 1.76 -6.51
CA ARG A 153 -1.22 1.40 -5.35
C ARG A 153 -0.40 2.59 -4.84
N ASP A 154 0.16 3.39 -5.73
CA ASP A 154 0.94 4.57 -5.36
C ASP A 154 0.05 5.67 -4.77
N GLN A 155 -1.15 5.85 -5.32
CA GLN A 155 -2.14 6.77 -4.75
C GLN A 155 -2.55 6.35 -3.33
N LEU A 156 -2.86 5.06 -3.15
CA LEU A 156 -3.22 4.52 -1.84
C LEU A 156 -2.04 4.62 -0.85
N ASN A 157 -0.82 4.32 -1.31
CA ASN A 157 0.41 4.43 -0.52
C ASN A 157 0.65 5.87 -0.05
N ALA A 158 0.48 6.86 -0.93
CA ALA A 158 0.60 8.27 -0.57
C ALA A 158 -0.37 8.65 0.55
N ILE A 159 -1.65 8.26 0.43
CA ILE A 159 -2.67 8.52 1.45
C ILE A 159 -2.31 7.84 2.78
N GLN A 160 -1.90 6.57 2.75
CA GLN A 160 -1.53 5.82 3.96
C GLN A 160 -0.32 6.42 4.66
N ARG A 161 0.72 6.81 3.92
CA ARG A 161 1.90 7.49 4.47
C ARG A 161 1.53 8.81 5.12
N ALA A 162 0.71 9.64 4.46
CA ALA A 162 0.23 10.90 5.01
C ALA A 162 -0.59 10.69 6.30
N GLN A 163 -1.54 9.75 6.28
CA GLN A 163 -2.35 9.40 7.46
C GLN A 163 -1.48 8.92 8.62
N GLN A 164 -0.47 8.10 8.34
CA GLN A 164 0.44 7.59 9.36
C GLN A 164 1.29 8.71 9.97
N ILE A 165 1.78 9.67 9.17
CA ILE A 165 2.48 10.86 9.67
C ILE A 165 1.56 11.67 10.58
N LEU A 166 0.32 11.91 10.17
CA LEU A 166 -0.66 12.65 10.97
C LEU A 166 -0.95 11.94 12.29
N LYS A 167 -1.16 10.62 12.25
CA LYS A 167 -1.40 9.79 13.44
C LYS A 167 -0.22 9.83 14.42
N ASN A 168 1.01 9.80 13.92
CA ASN A 168 2.21 9.75 14.75
C ASN A 168 2.60 11.10 15.34
N THR A 169 2.35 12.19 14.61
CA THR A 169 2.86 13.52 14.98
C THR A 169 1.77 14.47 15.46
N GLY A 170 0.50 14.21 15.13
CA GLY A 170 -0.59 15.19 15.28
C GLY A 170 -0.44 16.43 14.41
N ASN A 171 0.60 16.50 13.55
CA ASN A 171 0.93 17.68 12.77
C ASN A 171 0.43 17.54 11.33
N LYS A 172 -0.65 18.28 11.02
CA LYS A 172 -1.26 18.30 9.70
C LYS A 172 -0.33 18.86 8.62
N THR A 173 0.42 19.91 8.89
CA THR A 173 1.38 20.49 7.93
C THR A 173 2.44 19.47 7.51
N MET A 174 2.94 18.66 8.45
CA MET A 174 3.88 17.58 8.15
C MET A 174 3.21 16.48 7.32
N ALA A 175 1.97 16.11 7.66
CA ALA A 175 1.23 15.08 6.92
C ALA A 175 0.88 15.50 5.48
N GLU A 176 0.70 16.80 5.24
CA GLU A 176 0.42 17.39 3.92
C GLU A 176 1.69 17.78 3.14
N SER A 177 2.87 17.49 3.68
CA SER A 177 4.14 17.68 2.98
C SER A 177 4.31 16.67 1.84
N LEU A 178 5.21 16.96 0.90
CA LEU A 178 5.46 16.09 -0.24
C LEU A 178 5.99 14.72 0.20
N ILE A 179 5.41 13.69 -0.39
CA ILE A 179 5.79 12.30 -0.20
C ILE A 179 6.57 11.87 -1.42
N ASN A 180 7.89 11.74 -1.28
CA ASN A 180 8.78 11.31 -2.34
C ASN A 180 8.74 9.78 -2.53
N PHE A 181 8.72 9.35 -3.79
CA PHE A 181 8.75 7.95 -4.20
C PHE A 181 10.07 7.56 -4.88
N ASN A 182 10.86 8.53 -5.37
CA ASN A 182 12.12 8.32 -6.11
C ASN A 182 11.97 7.55 -7.43
N TYR A 183 10.75 7.42 -7.93
CA TYR A 183 10.40 6.90 -9.26
C TYR A 183 9.13 7.59 -9.76
N ILE A 184 8.84 7.46 -11.04
CA ILE A 184 7.67 8.10 -11.67
C ILE A 184 6.39 7.43 -11.14
N ILE A 185 5.53 8.20 -10.50
CA ILE A 185 4.24 7.76 -9.97
C ILE A 185 3.04 8.38 -10.67
N GLY A 186 3.28 9.42 -11.46
CA GLY A 186 2.22 10.20 -12.08
C GLY A 186 2.73 11.06 -13.22
N SER A 187 1.78 11.65 -13.94
CA SER A 187 2.07 12.62 -14.99
C SER A 187 0.87 13.52 -15.23
N GLY A 188 1.11 14.62 -15.94
CA GLY A 188 0.04 15.54 -16.32
C GLY A 188 0.58 16.89 -16.77
N TYR A 189 -0.23 17.93 -16.57
CA TYR A 189 0.03 19.26 -17.09
C TYR A 189 0.03 20.32 -16.00
N LYS A 190 1.00 21.24 -16.05
CA LYS A 190 0.92 22.55 -15.41
C LYS A 190 0.17 23.51 -16.32
N ARG A 191 -0.64 24.41 -15.77
CA ARG A 191 -1.45 25.34 -16.56
C ARG A 191 -0.65 26.50 -17.14
N ASN A 192 0.23 27.11 -16.33
CA ASN A 192 0.94 28.35 -16.66
C ASN A 192 2.44 28.23 -16.33
N PRO A 193 3.33 28.08 -17.34
CA PRO A 193 3.01 27.79 -18.75
C PRO A 193 2.33 26.43 -18.90
N LEU A 194 1.61 26.22 -20.02
CA LEU A 194 1.02 24.92 -20.32
C LEU A 194 2.12 23.92 -20.66
N GLN A 195 2.39 22.98 -19.76
CA GLN A 195 3.54 22.09 -19.89
C GLN A 195 3.25 20.69 -19.35
N TYR A 196 3.56 19.67 -20.15
CA TYR A 196 3.57 18.27 -19.70
C TYR A 196 4.73 18.01 -18.74
N GLY A 197 4.51 17.15 -17.74
CA GLY A 197 5.57 16.69 -16.84
C GLY A 197 5.22 15.39 -16.15
N GLU A 198 6.26 14.68 -15.73
CA GLU A 198 6.19 13.51 -14.84
C GLU A 198 6.24 13.96 -13.38
N SER A 199 5.83 13.08 -12.48
CA SER A 199 5.79 13.29 -11.03
C SER A 199 6.48 12.15 -10.31
N TYR A 200 7.33 12.50 -9.35
CA TYR A 200 8.08 11.59 -8.47
C TYR A 200 7.66 11.72 -7.00
N SER A 201 6.79 12.68 -6.71
CA SER A 201 6.20 12.92 -5.39
C SER A 201 4.69 13.12 -5.46
N ALA A 202 4.03 12.87 -4.33
CA ALA A 202 2.59 13.10 -4.17
C ALA A 202 2.33 14.00 -2.96
N GLN A 203 1.23 14.74 -3.03
CA GLN A 203 0.70 15.50 -1.92
C GLN A 203 -0.70 15.01 -1.56
N VAL A 204 -1.01 15.00 -0.27
CA VAL A 204 -2.32 14.63 0.28
C VAL A 204 -2.81 15.81 1.10
N TRP A 205 -4.08 16.18 0.95
CA TRP A 205 -4.70 17.20 1.81
C TRP A 205 -5.80 16.57 2.66
N PHE A 206 -5.95 17.08 3.88
CA PHE A 206 -6.95 16.64 4.83
C PHE A 206 -8.02 17.72 5.05
N ASN A 207 -9.23 17.30 5.41
CA ASN A 207 -10.26 18.21 5.91
C ASN A 207 -10.00 18.62 7.38
N ASN A 208 -10.91 19.38 7.97
CA ASN A 208 -10.82 19.82 9.38
C ASN A 208 -11.01 18.69 10.39
N SER A 209 -11.58 17.57 9.97
CA SER A 209 -11.73 16.34 10.75
C SER A 209 -10.55 15.37 10.56
N ASN A 210 -9.43 15.83 9.98
CA ASN A 210 -8.24 15.04 9.73
C ASN A 210 -8.46 13.81 8.83
N GLN A 211 -9.48 13.84 7.96
CA GLN A 211 -9.70 12.83 6.93
C GLN A 211 -9.08 13.28 5.61
N PRO A 212 -8.39 12.40 4.86
CA PRO A 212 -7.84 12.76 3.56
C PRO A 212 -8.98 13.03 2.58
N ILE A 213 -8.93 14.16 1.87
CA ILE A 213 -9.97 14.55 0.88
C ILE A 213 -9.45 14.57 -0.55
N THR A 214 -8.13 14.67 -0.75
CA THR A 214 -7.53 14.57 -2.07
C THR A 214 -6.11 14.07 -1.94
N ALA A 215 -5.66 13.34 -2.95
CA ALA A 215 -4.28 12.93 -3.13
C ALA A 215 -3.96 13.07 -4.61
N PHE A 216 -2.85 13.73 -4.92
CA PHE A 216 -2.45 14.01 -6.29
C PHE A 216 -0.93 13.97 -6.44
N PRO A 217 -0.42 13.52 -7.59
CA PRO A 217 1.00 13.69 -7.91
C PRO A 217 1.33 15.17 -8.06
N LYS A 218 2.45 15.60 -7.50
CA LYS A 218 2.94 16.97 -7.66
C LYS A 218 3.64 17.08 -9.02
N TRP A 219 3.15 17.97 -9.87
CA TRP A 219 3.72 18.13 -11.22
C TRP A 219 5.21 18.50 -11.14
N GLY A 220 6.07 17.77 -11.86
CA GLY A 220 7.50 18.08 -11.99
C GLY A 220 8.34 17.84 -10.74
N GLU A 221 7.78 17.24 -9.70
CA GLU A 221 8.43 16.98 -8.41
C GLU A 221 8.18 15.55 -7.95
#